data_AF-A0A163UJN0-F1
#
_entry.id   AF-A0A163UJN0-F1
#
_cell.length_a   1.000
_cell.length_b   1.000
_cell.length_c   1.000
_cell.angle_alpha   90.00
_cell.angle_beta   90.00
_cell.angle_gamma   90.00
#
_symmetry.space_group_name_H-M   'P 1'
#
loop_
_entity.id
_entity.type
_entity.pdbx_description
1 polymer ?
#
loop_
_entity_poly.entity_id
_entity_poly.type
_entity_poly.pdbx_seq_one_letter_code
_entity_poly.pdbx_strand_id
1 'polypeptide(L)' 'MDGKIVISVFLFFMVTWGLFIIFRSEFNLKYNLGNIFKDVKPTKFLLLNSRLSGAATFLLSLYILYRVWSC' A
#
# COMPACT_ATOMS: atom_id res chain seq x y z
N MET A 1 14.72 22.20 4.27
CA MET A 1 15.06 20.84 3.80
C MET A 1 14.48 19.77 4.73
N ASP A 2 14.34 20.05 6.04
CA ASP A 2 13.87 19.09 7.04
C ASP A 2 12.46 18.54 6.78
N GLY A 3 11.51 19.38 6.32
CA GLY A 3 10.16 18.92 5.97
C GLY A 3 10.12 17.90 4.81
N LYS A 4 11.04 18.02 3.84
CA LYS A 4 11.15 17.07 2.72
C LYS A 4 11.64 15.70 3.20
N ILE A 5 12.52 15.67 4.21
CA ILE A 5 13.06 14.45 4.79
C ILE A 5 11.97 13.68 5.53
N VAL A 6 11.18 14.36 6.38
CA VAL A 6 10.07 13.73 7.12
C VAL A 6 9.04 13.13 6.16
N ILE A 7 8.67 13.88 5.11
CA ILE A 7 7.75 13.40 4.07
C ILE A 7 8.34 12.18 3.33
N SER A 8 9.64 12.20 3.02
CA SER A 8 10.30 11.09 2.34
C SER A 8 10.33 9.82 3.17
N VAL A 9 10.60 9.93 4.48
CA VAL A 9 10.57 8.79 5.41
C VAL A 9 9.16 8.20 5.47
N PHE A 10 8.13 9.04 5.59
CA PHE A 10 6.74 8.59 5.59
C PHE A 10 6.36 7.87 4.27
N LEU A 11 6.74 8.45 3.13
CA LEU A 11 6.50 7.85 1.82
C LEU A 11 7.25 6.53 1.65
N PHE A 12 8.44 6.38 2.22
CA PHE A 12 9.18 5.12 2.19
C PHE A 12 8.43 3.98 2.89
N PHE A 13 7.79 4.27 4.03
CA PHE A 13 6.90 3.31 4.69
C PHE A 13 5.69 2.97 3.83
N MET A 14 5.09 3.96 3.15
CA MET A 14 3.96 3.72 2.23
C MET A 14 4.35 2.89 0.99
N VAL A 15 5.54 3.10 0.43
CA VAL A 15 6.11 2.28 -0.66
C VAL A 15 6.27 0.84 -0.19
N THR A 16 6.88 0.64 0.97
CA THR A 16 7.11 -0.68 1.56
C THR A 16 5.78 -1.40 1.84
N TRP A 17 4.79 -0.66 2.35
CA TRP A 17 3.45 -1.16 2.60
C TRP A 17 2.72 -1.55 1.30
N GLY A 18 2.81 -0.71 0.25
CA GLY A 18 2.26 -1.01 -1.07
C GLY A 18 2.85 -2.30 -1.66
N LEU A 19 4.17 -2.47 -1.60
CA LEU A 19 4.84 -3.72 -2.01
C LEU A 19 4.36 -4.92 -1.19
N PHE A 20 4.27 -4.77 0.12
CA PHE A 20 3.80 -5.84 1.00
C PHE A 20 2.38 -6.29 0.63
N ILE A 21 1.48 -5.37 0.31
CA ILE A 21 0.11 -5.68 -0.13
C ILE A 21 0.12 -6.42 -1.47
N ILE A 22 0.98 -6.03 -2.42
CA ILE A 22 1.06 -6.67 -3.75
C ILE A 22 1.53 -8.13 -3.62
N PHE A 23 2.61 -8.38 -2.87
CA PHE A 23 3.22 -9.71 -2.75
C PHE A 23 2.52 -10.61 -1.73
N ARG A 24 1.95 -10.04 -0.67
CA ARG A 24 1.26 -10.77 0.42
C ARG A 24 -0.16 -10.27 0.63
N SER A 25 -0.92 -10.16 -0.47
CA SER A 25 -2.32 -9.71 -0.47
C SER A 25 -3.23 -10.53 0.45
N GLU A 26 -2.96 -11.84 0.59
CA GLU A 26 -3.72 -12.75 1.47
C GLU A 26 -3.53 -12.44 2.95
N PHE A 27 -2.29 -12.14 3.36
CA PHE A 27 -2.00 -11.67 4.72
C PHE A 27 -2.63 -10.30 4.96
N ASN A 28 -2.53 -9.38 4.00
CA ASN A 28 -3.19 -8.08 4.10
C ASN A 28 -4.69 -8.22 4.34
N LEU A 29 -5.38 -9.03 3.55
CA LEU A 29 -6.81 -9.31 3.71
C LEU A 29 -7.13 -9.90 5.09
N LYS A 30 -6.32 -10.83 5.60
CA LYS A 30 -6.54 -11.44 6.92
C LYS A 30 -6.42 -10.43 8.07
N TYR A 31 -5.49 -9.48 7.99
CA TYR A 31 -5.26 -8.50 9.05
C TYR A 31 -6.12 -7.23 8.92
N ASN A 32 -6.41 -6.76 7.70
CA ASN A 32 -7.28 -5.59 7.48
C ASN A 32 -8.77 -5.92 7.50
N LEU A 33 -9.17 -7.11 7.06
CA LEU A 33 -10.59 -7.49 6.91
C LEU A 33 -11.01 -8.62 7.87
N GLY A 34 -10.08 -9.16 8.66
CA GLY A 34 -10.30 -10.27 9.61
C GLY A 34 -11.33 -10.01 10.71
N ASN A 35 -11.80 -8.77 10.87
CA ASN A 35 -12.87 -8.42 11.82
C ASN A 35 -14.21 -8.06 11.15
N ILE A 36 -14.24 -7.74 9.86
CA ILE A 36 -15.44 -7.26 9.15
C ILE A 36 -16.09 -8.38 8.31
N PHE A 37 -15.29 -9.35 7.86
CA PHE A 37 -15.73 -10.35 6.89
C PHE A 37 -15.32 -11.78 7.27
N LYS A 38 -15.50 -12.15 8.55
CA LYS A 38 -15.24 -13.52 9.04
C LYS A 38 -15.92 -14.62 8.21
N ASP A 39 -17.05 -14.29 7.56
CA ASP A 39 -17.85 -15.22 6.75
C ASP A 39 -17.71 -15.05 5.22
N VAL A 40 -16.93 -14.08 4.73
CA VAL A 40 -16.77 -13.90 3.28
C VAL A 40 -15.58 -14.70 2.80
N LYS A 41 -15.86 -15.78 2.07
CA LYS A 41 -14.83 -16.55 1.36
C LYS A 41 -13.98 -15.58 0.53
N PRO A 42 -12.63 -15.62 0.65
CA PRO A 42 -11.74 -14.78 -0.14
C PRO A 42 -11.94 -15.11 -1.62
N THR A 43 -12.77 -14.33 -2.29
CA THR A 43 -13.01 -14.46 -3.73
C THR A 43 -11.81 -13.89 -4.46
N LYS A 44 -11.43 -14.49 -5.59
CA LYS A 44 -10.29 -14.06 -6.42
C LYS A 44 -10.32 -12.56 -6.74
N PHE A 45 -11.52 -11.96 -6.83
CA PHE A 45 -11.73 -10.53 -7.03
C PHE A 45 -11.26 -9.65 -5.86
N LEU A 46 -11.50 -10.05 -4.61
CA LEU A 46 -11.03 -9.31 -3.43
C LEU A 46 -9.50 -9.29 -3.34
N LEU A 47 -8.87 -10.42 -3.67
CA LEU A 47 -7.41 -10.52 -3.76
C LEU A 47 -6.84 -9.64 -4.86
N LEU A 48 -7.47 -9.65 -6.04
CA LEU A 48 -7.08 -8.77 -7.15
C LEU A 48 -7.21 -7.29 -6.77
N ASN A 49 -8.32 -6.91 -6.14
CA ASN A 49 -8.56 -5.53 -5.72
C ASN A 49 -7.54 -5.07 -4.66
N SER A 50 -7.23 -5.93 -3.69
CA SER A 50 -6.18 -5.68 -2.69
C SER A 50 -4.82 -5.45 -3.36
N ARG A 51 -4.43 -6.28 -4.34
CA ARG A 51 -3.19 -6.10 -5.10
C ARG A 51 -3.17 -4.81 -5.90
N LEU A 52 -4.29 -4.46 -6.57
CA LEU A 52 -4.42 -3.21 -7.33
C LEU A 52 -4.31 -1.99 -6.42
N SER A 53 -4.95 -2.03 -5.24
CA SER A 53 -4.82 -0.97 -4.23
C SER A 53 -3.37 -0.83 -3.74
N GLY A 54 -2.67 -1.95 -3.51
CA GLY A 54 -1.24 -1.93 -3.16
C GLY A 54 -0.37 -1.33 -4.26
N ALA A 55 -0.63 -1.69 -5.52
CA ALA A 55 0.07 -1.16 -6.69
C ALA A 55 -0.18 0.35 -6.87
N ALA A 56 -1.42 0.81 -6.72
CA ALA A 56 -1.76 2.23 -6.77
C ALA A 56 -1.03 3.01 -5.65
N THR A 57 -1.00 2.46 -4.44
CA THR A 57 -0.32 3.08 -3.29
C THR A 57 1.20 3.17 -3.51
N PHE A 58 1.81 2.12 -4.06
CA PHE A 58 3.22 2.09 -4.41
C PHE A 58 3.57 3.14 -5.46
N LEU A 59 2.84 3.17 -6.58
CA LEU A 59 3.08 4.12 -7.67
C LEU A 59 2.87 5.57 -7.24
N LEU A 60 1.80 5.84 -6.48
CA LEU A 60 1.51 7.17 -5.96
C LEU A 60 2.61 7.65 -5.02
N SER A 61 3.09 6.77 -4.13
CA SER A 61 4.13 7.13 -3.17
C SER A 61 5.45 7.46 -3.86
N LEU A 62 5.84 6.68 -4.89
CA LEU A 62 7.00 6.98 -5.73
C LEU A 62 6.85 8.31 -6.49
N TYR A 63 5.66 8.57 -7.04
CA TYR A 63 5.38 9.82 -7.75
C TYR A 63 5.51 11.04 -6.83
N ILE A 64 4.93 10.98 -5.62
CA ILE A 64 5.03 12.07 -4.65
C ILE A 64 6.49 12.24 -4.21
N LEU A 65 7.22 11.14 -3.96
CA LEU A 65 8.64 11.21 -3.61
C LEU A 65 9.44 11.91 -4.71
N TYR A 66 9.22 11.55 -5.98
CA TYR A 66 9.85 12.21 -7.12
C TYR A 66 9.53 13.71 -7.17
N ARG A 67 8.27 14.09 -6.95
CA ARG A 67 7.84 15.51 -6.93
C ARG A 67 8.47 16.30 -5.79
N VAL A 68 8.58 15.72 -4.60
CA VAL A 68 9.20 16.36 -3.42
C VAL A 68 10.67 16.69 -3.65
N TRP A 69 11.39 15.83 -4.38
CA TRP A 69 12.82 15.99 -4.66
C TRP A 69 13.13 16.69 -5.98
N SER A 70 12.20 16.71 -6.93
CA SER A 70 12.38 17.43 -8.22
C SER A 70 11.93 18.89 -8.18
N CYS A 71 11.12 19.29 -7.19
CA CYS A 71 10.85 20.69 -6.84
C CYS A 71 11.92 21.23 -5.89
#